data_AF-A0AAU6YY96-F1
#
_entry.id   AF-A0AAU6YY96-F1
#
_cell.length_a   1.000
_cell.length_b   1.000
_cell.length_c   1.000
_cell.angle_alpha   90.00
_cell.angle_beta   90.00
_cell.angle_gamma   90.00
#
_symmetry.space_group_name_H-M   'P 1'
#
loop_
_entity.id
_entity.type
_entity.pdbx_description
1 polymer ?
#
loop_
_entity_poly.entity_id
_entity_poly.type
_entity_poly.pdbx_seq_one_letter_code
_entity_poly.pdbx_strand_id
1 'polypeptide(L)'
;MLANEVAYLKQVEAGDVQVYLYGRDRSRTFTGMNIFYAGGVQQVLKYLIIEVSGTVAFVYKDGRFPGEKDTAGGPNLGRISEANDENLAPTSGQQLASFESGMRIDPYLNGAEQTGIGHSWGLANVTSSEVAGARYDKVMSLAGAGMLPDWKPQPTTEYSNLYFYGLLVHGQGVTNPITNKGVLSDGNNPIHRDEFEQHYFRGPDDDKFNGAIKTVEEGNILMNSYNLIASNSEDNQKALDDMLGIVTR
;
A
#
# COMPACT_ATOMS: atom_id res chain seq x y z
N MET A 1 -20.08 -17.26 -14.19
CA MET A 1 -19.10 -16.22 -14.55
C MET A 1 -19.81 -15.16 -15.37
N LEU A 2 -19.85 -15.28 -16.69
CA LEU A 2 -20.40 -14.28 -17.64
C LEU A 2 -21.67 -13.50 -17.23
N ALA A 3 -22.71 -14.14 -16.67
CA ALA A 3 -23.94 -13.43 -16.29
C ALA A 3 -23.72 -12.36 -15.19
N ASN A 4 -22.81 -12.60 -14.25
CA ASN A 4 -22.52 -11.64 -13.17
C ASN A 4 -21.60 -10.52 -13.68
N GLU A 5 -20.65 -10.85 -14.57
CA GLU A 5 -19.76 -9.88 -15.23
C GLU A 5 -20.58 -8.90 -16.11
N VAL A 6 -21.56 -9.40 -16.87
CA VAL A 6 -22.45 -8.55 -17.70
C VAL A 6 -23.41 -7.70 -16.85
N ALA A 7 -23.87 -8.18 -15.70
CA ALA A 7 -24.68 -7.38 -14.79
C ALA A 7 -23.87 -6.26 -14.12
N TYR A 8 -22.59 -6.52 -13.82
CA TYR A 8 -21.64 -5.56 -13.25
C TYR A 8 -21.25 -4.46 -14.25
N LEU A 9 -20.97 -4.82 -15.51
CA LEU A 9 -20.65 -3.83 -16.57
C LEU A 9 -21.79 -2.84 -16.82
N LYS A 10 -23.05 -3.26 -16.65
CA LYS A 10 -24.23 -2.36 -16.75
C LYS A 10 -24.35 -1.35 -15.60
N GLN A 11 -23.61 -1.53 -14.50
CA GLN A 11 -23.50 -0.52 -13.45
C GLN A 11 -22.39 0.49 -13.76
N VAL A 12 -21.36 0.09 -14.52
CA VAL A 12 -20.29 0.99 -14.99
C VAL A 12 -20.81 1.98 -16.04
N GLU A 13 -21.75 1.55 -16.90
CA GLU A 13 -22.46 2.41 -17.87
C GLU A 13 -23.28 3.57 -17.23
N ALA A 14 -23.46 3.59 -15.90
CA ALA A 14 -24.35 4.53 -15.22
C ALA A 14 -23.77 5.93 -14.92
N GLY A 15 -22.47 6.18 -15.17
CA GLY A 15 -22.02 7.54 -15.50
C GLY A 15 -20.79 8.15 -14.81
N ASP A 16 -20.31 7.66 -13.65
CA ASP A 16 -19.25 8.35 -12.86
C ASP A 16 -17.95 7.51 -12.65
N VAL A 17 -17.77 6.43 -13.42
CA VAL A 17 -16.58 5.55 -13.49
C VAL A 17 -16.01 5.03 -12.15
N GLN A 18 -16.44 3.83 -11.76
CA GLN A 18 -15.69 2.93 -10.87
C GLN A 18 -15.27 1.67 -11.63
N VAL A 19 -13.97 1.30 -11.63
CA VAL A 19 -13.50 0.02 -12.19
C VAL A 19 -12.43 -0.63 -11.31
N TYR A 20 -12.79 -1.75 -10.69
CA TYR A 20 -11.86 -2.73 -10.11
C TYR A 20 -12.07 -4.03 -10.92
N LEU A 21 -11.07 -4.68 -11.53
CA LEU A 21 -10.02 -5.46 -10.87
C LEU A 21 -9.04 -6.03 -11.93
N TYR A 22 -7.76 -6.22 -11.59
CA TYR A 22 -6.95 -7.32 -12.15
C TYR A 22 -6.46 -8.21 -11.02
N GLY A 23 -6.39 -9.51 -11.28
CA GLY A 23 -5.68 -10.44 -10.43
C GLY A 23 -5.64 -11.83 -11.06
N ARG A 24 -4.47 -12.48 -11.05
CA ARG A 24 -4.38 -13.90 -11.36
C ARG A 24 -4.05 -14.70 -10.11
N ASP A 25 -5.12 -15.34 -9.64
CA ASP A 25 -5.21 -16.27 -8.52
C ASP A 25 -5.30 -15.68 -7.09
N ARG A 26 -5.83 -16.52 -6.19
CA ARG A 26 -6.43 -16.14 -4.92
C ARG A 26 -5.38 -15.77 -3.87
N SER A 27 -5.27 -14.49 -3.49
CA SER A 27 -4.49 -14.10 -2.30
C SER A 27 -4.82 -12.68 -1.73
N ARG A 28 -4.22 -12.24 -0.58
CA ARG A 28 -4.00 -10.88 0.03
C ARG A 28 -3.00 -10.98 1.23
N THR A 29 -2.24 -9.93 1.56
CA THR A 29 -1.47 -9.81 2.83
C THR A 29 -2.31 -9.34 4.02
N PHE A 30 -2.19 -10.03 5.17
CA PHE A 30 -2.87 -9.78 6.47
C PHE A 30 -4.37 -10.01 6.49
N THR A 31 -5.11 -8.99 6.12
CA THR A 31 -6.05 -9.17 5.06
C THR A 31 -5.72 -10.44 4.17
N GLY A 32 -6.36 -11.64 4.22
CA GLY A 32 -6.10 -12.82 3.31
C GLY A 32 -7.23 -13.26 2.30
N MET A 33 -7.14 -12.95 0.99
CA MET A 33 -8.17 -13.03 -0.10
C MET A 33 -9.49 -12.18 -0.06
N ASN A 34 -10.55 -12.59 0.64
CA ASN A 34 -11.94 -12.06 0.60
C ASN A 34 -12.27 -10.61 1.07
N ILE A 35 -11.45 -9.89 1.87
CA ILE A 35 -11.65 -8.43 2.15
C ILE A 35 -11.30 -7.58 0.93
N PHE A 36 -10.55 -8.11 -0.05
CA PHE A 36 -10.38 -7.41 -1.32
C PHE A 36 -11.75 -7.27 -1.98
N TYR A 37 -12.47 -8.38 -2.13
CA TYR A 37 -13.84 -8.40 -2.65
C TYR A 37 -14.86 -7.74 -1.72
N ALA A 38 -14.67 -7.77 -0.39
CA ALA A 38 -15.50 -7.01 0.55
C ALA A 38 -15.12 -5.51 0.65
N GLY A 39 -14.13 -5.06 -0.14
CA GLY A 39 -13.79 -3.65 -0.31
C GLY A 39 -13.03 -2.98 0.85
N GLY A 40 -12.44 -3.74 1.79
CA GLY A 40 -11.76 -3.16 2.95
C GLY A 40 -10.37 -2.56 2.67
N VAL A 41 -9.69 -2.98 1.59
CA VAL A 41 -8.47 -2.30 1.09
C VAL A 41 -8.78 -1.06 0.25
N GLN A 42 -10.07 -0.79 0.01
CA GLN A 42 -10.53 0.27 -0.88
C GLN A 42 -10.94 1.53 -0.10
N GLN A 43 -10.77 1.56 1.23
CA GLN A 43 -11.33 2.62 2.08
C GLN A 43 -10.77 4.01 1.75
N VAL A 44 -9.45 4.17 1.72
CA VAL A 44 -8.78 5.43 1.33
C VAL A 44 -9.15 5.81 -0.10
N LEU A 45 -9.10 4.87 -1.04
CA LEU A 45 -9.44 5.14 -2.45
C LEU A 45 -10.91 5.57 -2.63
N LYS A 46 -11.84 4.96 -1.87
CA LYS A 46 -13.26 5.35 -1.86
C LYS A 46 -13.47 6.76 -1.33
N TYR A 47 -12.72 7.17 -0.32
CA TYR A 47 -12.71 8.54 0.15
C TYR A 47 -12.19 9.49 -0.95
N LEU A 48 -11.00 9.22 -1.50
CA LEU A 48 -10.38 10.09 -2.51
C LEU A 48 -11.21 10.25 -3.79
N ILE A 49 -11.88 9.21 -4.30
CA ILE A 49 -12.74 9.34 -5.51
C ILE A 49 -14.07 10.07 -5.24
N ILE A 50 -14.51 10.17 -3.99
CA ILE A 50 -15.70 10.98 -3.63
C ILE A 50 -15.33 12.46 -3.60
N GLU A 51 -14.15 12.80 -3.05
CA GLU A 51 -13.68 14.17 -2.93
C GLU A 51 -13.04 14.73 -4.22
N VAL A 52 -12.43 13.89 -5.07
CA VAL A 52 -11.76 14.31 -6.30
C VAL A 52 -12.51 13.83 -7.55
N SER A 53 -13.33 14.73 -8.11
CA SER A 53 -14.10 14.49 -9.33
C SER A 53 -13.21 14.16 -10.54
N GLY A 54 -13.62 13.17 -11.34
CA GLY A 54 -12.87 12.72 -12.52
C GLY A 54 -11.73 11.73 -12.23
N THR A 55 -11.54 11.31 -10.97
CA THR A 55 -10.53 10.32 -10.58
C THR A 55 -11.02 8.89 -10.83
N VAL A 56 -10.18 8.08 -11.48
CA VAL A 56 -10.37 6.62 -11.56
C VAL A 56 -9.37 5.93 -10.64
N ALA A 57 -9.86 5.11 -9.71
CA ALA A 57 -9.02 4.36 -8.78
C ALA A 57 -8.94 2.88 -9.16
N PHE A 58 -7.71 2.36 -9.30
CA PHE A 58 -7.45 0.92 -9.45
C PHE A 58 -6.83 0.37 -8.17
N VAL A 59 -7.49 -0.61 -7.54
CA VAL A 59 -6.84 -1.44 -6.52
C VAL A 59 -6.14 -2.57 -7.25
N TYR A 60 -4.81 -2.50 -7.30
CA TYR A 60 -4.00 -3.54 -7.93
C TYR A 60 -3.64 -4.63 -6.93
N LYS A 61 -3.79 -5.89 -7.36
CA LYS A 61 -3.16 -7.02 -6.70
C LYS A 61 -2.94 -8.19 -7.65
N ASP A 62 -1.68 -8.60 -7.78
CA ASP A 62 -1.31 -9.84 -8.47
C ASP A 62 -0.56 -10.78 -7.52
N GLY A 63 -0.82 -12.09 -7.65
CA GLY A 63 -0.21 -13.16 -6.85
C GLY A 63 -0.33 -13.06 -5.32
N ARG A 64 0.47 -13.89 -4.63
CA ARG A 64 0.52 -13.99 -3.15
C ARG A 64 1.48 -12.95 -2.58
N PHE A 65 1.06 -12.22 -1.54
CA PHE A 65 1.96 -11.28 -0.84
C PHE A 65 2.60 -11.98 0.40
N PRO A 66 3.68 -11.43 0.98
CA PRO A 66 4.41 -12.04 2.10
C PRO A 66 3.58 -12.48 3.31
N GLY A 67 3.90 -13.63 3.90
CA GLY A 67 3.29 -14.07 5.17
C GLY A 67 1.86 -14.59 5.05
N GLU A 68 1.30 -14.65 3.85
CA GLU A 68 -0.06 -15.10 3.59
C GLU A 68 -0.24 -16.62 3.62
N LYS A 69 -1.28 -17.13 4.29
CA LYS A 69 -1.70 -18.55 4.22
C LYS A 69 -2.77 -18.77 3.16
N ASP A 70 -2.73 -19.93 2.52
CA ASP A 70 -3.72 -20.36 1.50
C ASP A 70 -5.09 -20.77 2.10
N THR A 71 -5.31 -20.50 3.40
CA THR A 71 -6.54 -20.80 4.16
C THR A 71 -6.87 -19.65 5.10
N ALA A 72 -8.13 -19.52 5.53
CA ALA A 72 -8.66 -18.38 6.29
C ALA A 72 -8.08 -18.16 7.71
N GLY A 73 -7.00 -18.85 8.08
CA GLY A 73 -6.20 -18.50 9.25
C GLY A 73 -5.38 -17.24 8.96
N GLY A 74 -5.31 -16.33 9.94
CA GLY A 74 -4.63 -15.05 9.81
C GLY A 74 -3.11 -15.12 9.50
N PRO A 75 -2.45 -13.94 9.43
CA PRO A 75 -1.07 -13.79 8.96
C PRO A 75 -0.10 -14.79 9.61
N ASN A 76 0.74 -15.42 8.80
CA ASN A 76 1.82 -16.26 9.30
C ASN A 76 3.05 -15.40 9.57
N LEU A 77 3.23 -14.97 10.82
CA LEU A 77 4.42 -14.22 11.24
C LEU A 77 5.72 -14.99 10.97
N GLY A 78 5.70 -16.33 10.97
CA GLY A 78 6.85 -17.16 10.58
C GLY A 78 7.17 -17.16 9.08
N ARG A 79 6.35 -16.51 8.24
CA ARG A 79 6.58 -16.28 6.81
C ARG A 79 6.64 -14.79 6.46
N ILE A 80 6.71 -13.89 7.46
CA ILE A 80 6.93 -12.45 7.21
C ILE A 80 8.29 -12.19 6.53
N SER A 81 9.24 -13.11 6.69
CA SER A 81 10.53 -13.12 5.98
C SER A 81 10.41 -13.21 4.45
N GLU A 82 9.27 -13.65 3.91
CA GLU A 82 8.99 -13.57 2.46
C GLU A 82 8.97 -12.11 1.95
N ALA A 83 8.80 -11.12 2.83
CA ALA A 83 8.93 -9.70 2.46
C ALA A 83 10.36 -9.30 2.11
N ASN A 84 11.33 -10.12 2.51
CA ASN A 84 12.75 -10.00 2.17
C ASN A 84 13.16 -11.03 1.08
N ASP A 85 12.21 -11.69 0.39
CA ASP A 85 12.52 -12.55 -0.76
C ASP A 85 12.96 -11.68 -1.95
N GLU A 86 14.20 -11.91 -2.41
CA GLU A 86 14.86 -11.12 -3.45
C GLU A 86 14.13 -11.15 -4.80
N ASN A 87 13.27 -12.14 -5.07
CA ASN A 87 12.57 -12.29 -6.34
C ASN A 87 11.11 -11.82 -6.29
N LEU A 88 10.49 -11.81 -5.10
CA LEU A 88 9.05 -11.54 -4.95
C LEU A 88 8.69 -10.10 -5.30
N ALA A 89 9.43 -9.11 -4.75
CA ALA A 89 9.17 -7.70 -5.02
C ALA A 89 9.48 -7.31 -6.48
N PRO A 90 10.62 -7.70 -7.10
CA PRO A 90 10.87 -7.44 -8.52
C PRO A 90 9.83 -8.07 -9.45
N THR A 91 9.40 -9.31 -9.19
CA THR A 91 8.40 -10.00 -10.02
C THR A 91 7.05 -9.27 -9.98
N SER A 92 6.59 -8.88 -8.78
CA SER A 92 5.32 -8.14 -8.64
C SER A 92 5.43 -6.74 -9.27
N GLY A 93 6.58 -6.07 -9.09
CA GLY A 93 6.86 -4.76 -9.68
C GLY A 93 6.81 -4.77 -11.22
N GLN A 94 7.36 -5.81 -11.87
CA GLN A 94 7.27 -5.97 -13.33
C GLN A 94 5.83 -6.11 -13.82
N GLN A 95 4.97 -6.81 -13.07
CA GLN A 95 3.56 -6.96 -13.41
C GLN A 95 2.81 -5.63 -13.24
N LEU A 96 3.08 -4.88 -12.16
CA LEU A 96 2.50 -3.56 -11.92
C LEU A 96 2.99 -2.52 -12.95
N ALA A 97 4.26 -2.56 -13.36
CA ALA A 97 4.79 -1.72 -14.43
C ALA A 97 4.16 -2.03 -15.79
N SER A 98 3.88 -3.30 -16.07
CA SER A 98 3.15 -3.71 -17.28
C SER A 98 1.71 -3.19 -17.29
N PHE A 99 1.07 -3.13 -16.13
CA PHE A 99 -0.27 -2.54 -15.97
C PHE A 99 -0.24 -1.00 -16.14
N GLU A 100 0.73 -0.32 -15.52
CA GLU A 100 0.94 1.13 -15.65
C GLU A 100 1.21 1.55 -17.10
N SER A 101 2.11 0.83 -17.78
CA SER A 101 2.38 1.01 -19.21
C SER A 101 1.12 0.85 -20.06
N GLY A 102 0.20 -0.06 -19.69
CA GLY A 102 -1.11 -0.21 -20.31
C GLY A 102 -2.00 1.02 -20.17
N MET A 103 -2.01 1.67 -19.00
CA MET A 103 -2.74 2.93 -18.79
C MET A 103 -2.10 4.09 -19.57
N ARG A 104 -0.77 4.15 -19.66
CA ARG A 104 -0.05 5.20 -20.40
C ARG A 104 -0.22 5.14 -21.93
N ILE A 105 -0.70 4.03 -22.49
CA ILE A 105 -1.05 3.92 -23.92
C ILE A 105 -2.56 4.02 -24.21
N ASP A 106 -3.41 3.99 -23.18
CA ASP A 106 -4.86 4.09 -23.36
C ASP A 106 -5.25 5.55 -23.74
N PRO A 107 -6.05 5.76 -24.81
CA PRO A 107 -6.41 7.11 -25.27
C PRO A 107 -7.16 7.99 -24.26
N TYR A 108 -7.77 7.40 -23.22
CA TYR A 108 -8.51 8.12 -22.18
C TYR A 108 -7.69 8.34 -20.90
N LEU A 109 -6.61 7.58 -20.68
CA LEU A 109 -5.80 7.62 -19.45
C LEU A 109 -4.35 8.11 -19.67
N ASN A 110 -3.87 8.17 -20.91
CA ASN A 110 -2.44 8.44 -21.19
C ASN A 110 -1.91 9.77 -20.64
N GLY A 111 -2.74 10.83 -20.69
CA GLY A 111 -2.43 12.17 -20.18
C GLY A 111 -2.97 12.45 -18.78
N ALA A 112 -3.52 11.45 -18.09
CA ALA A 112 -3.94 11.60 -16.70
C ALA A 112 -2.72 11.57 -15.76
N GLU A 113 -2.79 12.32 -14.67
CA GLU A 113 -1.87 12.16 -13.55
C GLU A 113 -2.07 10.78 -12.91
N GLN A 114 -0.98 10.09 -12.57
CA GLN A 114 -1.02 8.78 -11.92
C GLN A 114 -0.32 8.81 -10.57
N THR A 115 -1.10 8.53 -9.52
CA THR A 115 -0.61 8.39 -8.14
C THR A 115 -0.46 6.91 -7.77
N GLY A 116 0.76 6.48 -7.42
CA GLY A 116 1.02 5.14 -6.88
C GLY A 116 0.87 5.09 -5.36
N ILE A 117 -0.13 4.38 -4.83
CA ILE A 117 -0.38 4.28 -3.38
C ILE A 117 -0.03 2.89 -2.85
N GLY A 118 0.86 2.81 -1.86
CA GLY A 118 1.35 1.55 -1.27
C GLY A 118 1.22 1.51 0.25
N HIS A 119 0.24 0.75 0.77
CA HIS A 119 0.18 0.41 2.20
C HIS A 119 1.12 -0.76 2.52
N SER A 120 1.94 -0.64 3.56
CA SER A 120 2.85 -1.70 4.00
C SER A 120 3.77 -2.18 2.86
N TRP A 121 3.89 -3.49 2.65
CA TRP A 121 4.59 -4.10 1.51
C TRP A 121 4.03 -3.69 0.14
N GLY A 122 2.83 -3.10 0.07
CA GLY A 122 2.33 -2.46 -1.16
C GLY A 122 3.30 -1.39 -1.69
N LEU A 123 4.07 -0.71 -0.82
CA LEU A 123 5.13 0.19 -1.26
C LEU A 123 6.29 -0.55 -1.94
N ALA A 124 6.69 -1.72 -1.42
CA ALA A 124 7.72 -2.55 -2.07
C ALA A 124 7.34 -2.86 -3.52
N ASN A 125 6.06 -3.13 -3.78
CA ASN A 125 5.54 -3.36 -5.13
C ASN A 125 5.60 -2.10 -6.01
N VAL A 126 5.09 -0.94 -5.51
CA VAL A 126 5.13 0.35 -6.25
C VAL A 126 6.56 0.77 -6.57
N THR A 127 7.48 0.71 -5.61
CA THR A 127 8.88 1.07 -5.84
C THR A 127 9.61 0.04 -6.73
N SER A 128 9.23 -1.24 -6.67
CA SER A 128 9.72 -2.25 -7.63
C SER A 128 9.20 -2.02 -9.05
N SER A 129 7.99 -1.48 -9.23
CA SER A 129 7.48 -1.15 -10.57
C SER A 129 8.23 0.04 -11.18
N GLU A 130 8.63 1.04 -10.38
CA GLU A 130 9.48 2.14 -10.86
C GLU A 130 10.87 1.66 -11.33
N VAL A 131 11.46 0.68 -10.63
CA VAL A 131 12.68 -0.02 -11.05
C VAL A 131 12.46 -0.80 -12.35
N ALA A 132 11.27 -1.41 -12.52
CA ALA A 132 10.87 -2.08 -13.76
C ALA A 132 10.43 -1.11 -14.90
N GLY A 133 10.43 0.21 -14.65
CA GLY A 133 10.19 1.24 -15.67
C GLY A 133 8.87 2.01 -15.54
N ALA A 134 8.00 1.70 -14.57
CA ALA A 134 6.76 2.44 -14.33
C ALA A 134 7.03 3.92 -14.00
N ARG A 135 6.12 4.83 -14.36
CA ARG A 135 6.26 6.26 -14.05
C ARG A 135 5.00 6.84 -13.43
N TYR A 136 5.09 7.17 -12.15
CA TYR A 136 4.05 7.89 -11.42
C TYR A 136 4.40 9.37 -11.34
N ASP A 137 3.39 10.22 -11.26
CA ASP A 137 3.55 11.64 -11.01
C ASP A 137 3.68 11.89 -9.49
N LYS A 138 2.98 11.08 -8.69
CA LYS A 138 3.01 11.08 -7.22
C LYS A 138 3.12 9.64 -6.68
N VAL A 139 3.83 9.41 -5.59
CA VAL A 139 3.89 8.13 -4.86
C VAL A 139 3.62 8.37 -3.38
N MET A 140 2.56 7.73 -2.86
CA MET A 140 2.21 7.78 -1.44
C MET A 140 2.49 6.43 -0.76
N SER A 141 3.38 6.43 0.22
CA SER A 141 3.49 5.35 1.17
C SER A 141 2.51 5.53 2.33
N LEU A 142 1.74 4.48 2.64
CA LEU A 142 0.91 4.41 3.84
C LEU A 142 1.55 3.41 4.81
N ALA A 143 2.36 3.91 5.76
CA ALA A 143 3.19 3.10 6.65
C ALA A 143 3.92 1.94 5.93
N GLY A 144 4.58 2.25 4.80
CA GLY A 144 5.18 1.26 3.92
C GLY A 144 6.55 0.75 4.36
N ALA A 145 7.00 -0.32 3.70
CA ALA A 145 8.32 -0.92 3.89
C ALA A 145 8.82 -1.59 2.61
N GLY A 146 10.12 -1.82 2.54
CA GLY A 146 10.72 -2.82 1.65
C GLY A 146 11.02 -2.38 0.22
N MET A 147 11.57 -1.17 0.06
CA MET A 147 12.03 -0.72 -1.26
C MET A 147 13.26 -1.52 -1.70
N LEU A 148 13.39 -1.80 -2.99
CA LEU A 148 14.55 -2.52 -3.53
C LEU A 148 15.85 -1.70 -3.37
N PRO A 149 17.02 -2.33 -3.17
CA PRO A 149 18.31 -1.62 -3.10
C PRO A 149 18.62 -0.78 -4.35
N ASP A 150 18.16 -1.23 -5.51
CA ASP A 150 18.33 -0.54 -6.80
C ASP A 150 17.33 0.60 -7.03
N TRP A 151 16.32 0.76 -6.16
CA TRP A 151 15.35 1.85 -6.25
C TRP A 151 16.02 3.21 -6.01
N LYS A 152 15.62 4.17 -6.85
CA LYS A 152 16.03 5.57 -6.82
C LYS A 152 14.80 6.43 -7.09
N PRO A 153 14.68 7.61 -6.46
CA PRO A 153 13.61 8.55 -6.76
C PRO A 153 13.65 8.92 -8.24
N GLN A 154 12.49 9.00 -8.88
CA GLN A 154 12.36 9.61 -10.20
C GLN A 154 12.35 11.14 -10.03
N PRO A 155 13.16 11.92 -10.79
CA PRO A 155 13.28 13.37 -10.59
C PRO A 155 11.99 14.19 -10.83
N THR A 156 10.97 13.58 -11.42
CA THR A 156 9.67 14.20 -11.75
C THR A 156 8.53 13.63 -10.92
N THR A 157 8.82 12.77 -9.94
CA THR A 157 7.82 12.11 -9.11
C THR A 157 7.92 12.67 -7.70
N GLU A 158 6.78 13.04 -7.13
CA GLU A 158 6.71 13.50 -5.75
C GLU A 158 6.47 12.33 -4.81
N TYR A 159 7.22 12.23 -3.71
CA TYR A 159 7.13 11.11 -2.77
C TYR A 159 6.68 11.59 -1.39
N SER A 160 5.63 10.98 -0.85
CA SER A 160 5.13 11.27 0.51
C SER A 160 4.96 9.97 1.31
N ASN A 161 5.37 9.99 2.58
CA ASN A 161 5.27 8.88 3.51
C ASN A 161 4.36 9.27 4.69
N LEU A 162 3.17 8.70 4.72
CA LEU A 162 2.15 8.97 5.72
C LEU A 162 2.04 7.80 6.69
N TYR A 163 2.17 8.04 7.99
CA TYR A 163 2.18 6.96 8.98
C TYR A 163 1.75 7.38 10.39
N PHE A 164 1.14 6.43 11.10
CA PHE A 164 1.04 6.45 12.56
C PHE A 164 2.18 5.62 13.17
N TYR A 165 2.43 5.78 14.46
CA TYR A 165 3.33 4.86 15.17
C TYR A 165 2.64 3.50 15.35
N GLY A 166 2.96 2.56 14.45
CA GLY A 166 2.33 1.24 14.39
C GLY A 166 3.33 0.10 14.28
N LEU A 167 2.82 -1.13 14.19
CA LEU A 167 3.60 -2.35 14.33
C LEU A 167 4.77 -2.44 13.33
N LEU A 168 4.56 -2.03 12.08
CA LEU A 168 5.62 -2.05 11.07
C LEU A 168 6.67 -0.96 11.31
N VAL A 169 6.27 0.26 11.69
CA VAL A 169 7.18 1.36 12.04
C VAL A 169 8.03 1.00 13.26
N HIS A 170 7.42 0.40 14.29
CA HIS A 170 8.12 -0.16 15.44
C HIS A 170 9.16 -1.22 15.01
N GLY A 171 8.77 -2.14 14.11
CA GLY A 171 9.65 -3.19 13.58
C GLY A 171 10.80 -2.68 12.70
N GLN A 172 10.61 -1.57 11.96
CA GLN A 172 11.66 -0.95 11.15
C GLN A 172 12.77 -0.35 12.02
N GLY A 173 12.41 0.18 13.20
CA GLY A 173 13.38 0.63 14.20
C GLY A 173 14.19 -0.48 14.89
N VAL A 174 13.89 -1.77 14.63
CA VAL A 174 14.63 -2.90 15.19
C VAL A 174 15.76 -3.33 14.24
N THR A 175 17.00 -3.25 14.73
CA THR A 175 18.19 -3.75 14.05
C THR A 175 18.47 -5.21 14.40
N ASN A 176 18.85 -6.02 13.40
CA ASN A 176 19.38 -7.35 13.60
C ASN A 176 20.77 -7.26 14.28
N PRO A 177 20.99 -7.89 15.45
CA PRO A 177 22.23 -7.75 16.22
C PRO A 177 23.45 -8.45 15.59
N ILE A 178 23.25 -9.30 14.57
CA ILE A 178 24.34 -10.01 13.87
C ILE A 178 24.80 -9.21 12.64
N THR A 179 23.86 -8.66 11.86
CA THR A 179 24.17 -7.93 10.62
C THR A 179 24.27 -6.41 10.81
N ASN A 180 23.80 -5.89 11.96
CA ASN A 180 23.64 -4.47 12.26
C ASN A 180 22.78 -3.69 11.22
N LYS A 181 21.93 -4.39 10.48
CA LYS A 181 20.95 -3.83 9.52
C LYS A 181 19.54 -3.87 10.09
N GLY A 182 18.61 -3.09 9.53
CA GLY A 182 17.18 -3.20 9.88
C GLY A 182 16.62 -4.60 9.60
N VAL A 183 15.78 -5.13 10.50
CA VAL A 183 15.16 -6.46 10.33
C VAL A 183 14.22 -6.52 9.11
N LEU A 184 13.72 -5.36 8.68
CA LEU A 184 12.88 -5.20 7.49
C LEU A 184 13.69 -4.55 6.36
N SER A 185 13.96 -5.35 5.32
CA SER A 185 14.55 -4.95 4.05
C SER A 185 15.83 -4.12 4.18
N ASP A 186 16.72 -4.58 5.07
CA ASP A 186 18.02 -3.97 5.37
C ASP A 186 17.99 -2.50 5.82
N GLY A 187 16.81 -1.95 6.14
CA GLY A 187 16.60 -0.55 6.48
C GLY A 187 16.18 0.36 5.32
N ASN A 188 16.02 -0.15 4.10
CA ASN A 188 15.58 0.63 2.94
C ASN A 188 14.06 0.88 2.95
N ASN A 189 13.64 1.72 3.90
CA ASN A 189 12.24 2.04 4.21
C ASN A 189 11.99 3.54 4.07
N PRO A 190 10.77 3.98 3.69
CA PRO A 190 10.49 5.38 3.36
C PRO A 190 10.69 6.34 4.55
N ILE A 191 10.54 5.86 5.78
CA ILE A 191 10.78 6.63 7.02
C ILE A 191 12.26 6.95 7.28
N HIS A 192 13.18 6.43 6.44
CA HIS A 192 14.62 6.68 6.50
C HIS A 192 15.15 7.29 5.18
N ARG A 193 14.26 7.86 4.37
CA ARG A 193 14.58 8.48 3.07
C ARG A 193 14.20 9.96 3.08
N ASP A 194 15.20 10.81 2.86
CA ASP A 194 15.02 12.26 2.67
C ASP A 194 14.23 12.56 1.38
N GLU A 195 14.19 11.60 0.46
CA GLU A 195 13.39 11.66 -0.77
C GLU A 195 11.87 11.69 -0.52
N PHE A 196 11.40 11.14 0.60
CA PHE A 196 9.98 11.12 0.97
C PHE A 196 9.67 12.26 1.94
N GLU A 197 8.66 13.08 1.62
CA GLU A 197 8.03 14.01 2.57
C GLU A 197 7.39 13.21 3.72
N GLN A 198 7.66 13.57 4.97
CA GLN A 198 7.30 12.74 6.13
C GLN A 198 6.08 13.30 6.88
N HIS A 199 4.96 12.58 6.85
CA HIS A 199 3.69 12.95 7.47
C HIS A 199 3.39 11.99 8.62
N TYR A 200 3.80 12.37 9.84
CA TYR A 200 3.53 11.59 11.05
C TYR A 200 2.24 12.02 11.74
N PHE A 201 1.38 11.04 12.05
CA PHE A 201 0.13 11.23 12.78
C PHE A 201 0.18 10.51 14.14
N ARG A 202 -0.27 11.18 15.19
CA ARG A 202 -0.44 10.57 16.52
C ARG A 202 -1.74 9.78 16.57
N GLY A 203 -1.66 8.51 16.95
CA GLY A 203 -2.80 7.61 17.05
C GLY A 203 -3.62 7.82 18.33
N PRO A 204 -4.88 7.35 18.37
CA PRO A 204 -5.76 7.50 19.53
C PRO A 204 -5.26 6.73 20.77
N ASP A 205 -4.45 5.69 20.56
CA ASP A 205 -3.92 4.81 21.60
C ASP A 205 -2.40 4.98 21.84
N ASP A 206 -1.73 5.95 21.20
CA ASP A 206 -0.26 6.13 21.31
C ASP A 206 0.19 6.32 22.77
N ASP A 207 -0.60 7.01 23.60
CA ASP A 207 -0.32 7.24 25.03
C ASP A 207 -0.48 5.99 25.92
N LYS A 208 -1.04 4.91 25.38
CA LYS A 208 -1.17 3.60 26.05
C LYS A 208 0.03 2.70 25.79
N PHE A 209 0.88 3.03 24.81
CA PHE A 209 2.06 2.22 24.46
C PHE A 209 3.32 2.71 25.19
N ASN A 210 3.94 1.83 26.00
CA ASN A 210 5.12 2.18 26.83
C ASN A 210 6.49 1.99 26.13
N GLY A 211 6.51 1.85 24.80
CA GLY A 211 7.74 1.70 24.02
C GLY A 211 8.19 0.24 23.78
N ALA A 212 7.57 -0.76 24.42
CA ALA A 212 7.91 -2.17 24.25
C ALA A 212 6.67 -3.07 24.16
N ILE A 213 6.68 -4.02 23.22
CA ILE A 213 5.64 -5.05 23.09
C ILE A 213 5.93 -6.16 24.12
N LYS A 214 5.26 -6.12 25.28
CA LYS A 214 5.35 -7.14 26.34
C LYS A 214 4.08 -8.00 26.44
N THR A 215 2.98 -7.50 25.90
CA THR A 215 1.63 -8.06 25.99
C THR A 215 0.95 -8.11 24.63
N VAL A 216 -0.10 -8.92 24.53
CA VAL A 216 -0.99 -8.97 23.34
C VAL A 216 -1.71 -7.64 23.13
N GLU A 217 -2.02 -6.91 24.21
CA GLU A 217 -2.69 -5.61 24.16
C GLU A 217 -1.82 -4.53 23.51
N GLU A 218 -0.56 -4.40 23.94
CA GLU A 218 0.42 -3.49 23.31
C GLU A 218 0.66 -3.84 21.83
N GLY A 219 0.68 -5.14 21.49
CA GLY A 219 0.77 -5.59 20.10
C GLY A 219 -0.46 -5.21 19.27
N ASN A 220 -1.66 -5.30 19.85
CA ASN A 220 -2.91 -4.90 19.20
C ASN A 220 -2.99 -3.38 18.98
N ILE A 221 -2.55 -2.57 19.95
CA ILE A 221 -2.48 -1.10 19.81
C ILE A 221 -1.64 -0.74 18.57
N LEU A 222 -0.43 -1.27 18.47
CA LEU A 222 0.45 -1.02 17.32
C LEU A 222 -0.13 -1.56 16.00
N MET A 223 -0.81 -2.70 16.02
CA MET A 223 -1.46 -3.26 14.83
C MET A 223 -2.65 -2.39 14.37
N ASN A 224 -3.42 -1.84 15.31
CA ASN A 224 -4.52 -0.92 15.03
C ASN A 224 -4.01 0.37 14.38
N SER A 225 -3.01 1.05 14.99
CA SER A 225 -2.39 2.25 14.40
C SER A 225 -1.80 2.00 13.01
N TYR A 226 -1.20 0.82 12.79
CA TYR A 226 -0.67 0.43 11.47
C TYR A 226 -1.76 0.18 10.40
N ASN A 227 -2.95 -0.30 10.80
CA ASN A 227 -4.09 -0.44 9.89
C ASN A 227 -4.85 0.89 9.69
N LEU A 228 -4.84 1.77 10.69
CA LEU A 228 -5.61 3.02 10.72
C LEU A 228 -5.33 3.90 9.51
N ILE A 229 -4.06 4.04 9.12
CA ILE A 229 -3.61 4.85 7.97
C ILE A 229 -4.28 4.46 6.65
N ALA A 230 -4.68 3.20 6.48
CA ALA A 230 -5.33 2.66 5.28
C ALA A 230 -6.86 2.53 5.42
N SER A 231 -7.46 3.16 6.44
CA SER A 231 -8.90 3.14 6.71
C SER A 231 -9.58 4.47 6.35
N ASN A 232 -10.91 4.47 6.32
CA ASN A 232 -11.72 5.70 6.27
C ASN A 232 -12.40 5.99 7.62
N SER A 233 -11.74 5.65 8.72
CA SER A 233 -12.21 5.96 10.09
C SER A 233 -12.12 7.47 10.38
N GLU A 234 -12.99 7.98 11.25
CA GLU A 234 -12.90 9.35 11.78
C GLU A 234 -11.55 9.62 12.45
N ASP A 235 -10.98 8.62 13.14
CA ASP A 235 -9.64 8.68 13.74
C ASP A 235 -8.52 8.87 12.68
N ASN A 236 -8.77 8.56 11.41
CA ASN A 236 -7.84 8.75 10.30
C ASN A 236 -8.05 10.09 9.56
N GLN A 237 -9.06 10.90 9.91
CA GLN A 237 -9.50 12.03 9.09
C GLN A 237 -8.36 13.01 8.74
N LYS A 238 -7.49 13.33 9.70
CA LYS A 238 -6.34 14.22 9.45
C LYS A 238 -5.38 13.70 8.39
N ALA A 239 -5.20 12.38 8.30
CA ALA A 239 -4.35 11.78 7.28
C ALA A 239 -5.08 11.69 5.94
N LEU A 240 -6.41 11.49 5.95
CA LEU A 240 -7.24 11.54 4.74
C LEU A 240 -7.24 12.95 4.11
N ASP A 241 -7.37 14.00 4.93
CA ASP A 241 -7.30 15.40 4.50
C ASP A 241 -5.92 15.72 3.87
N ASP A 242 -4.84 15.19 4.44
CA ASP A 242 -3.47 15.36 3.95
C ASP A 242 -3.25 14.59 2.63
N MET A 243 -3.74 13.34 2.53
CA MET A 243 -3.75 12.57 1.27
C MET A 243 -4.54 13.29 0.17
N LEU A 244 -5.67 13.91 0.51
CA LEU A 244 -6.45 14.70 -0.42
C LEU A 244 -5.67 15.93 -0.90
N GLY A 245 -4.97 16.63 0.00
CA GLY A 245 -4.07 17.73 -0.33
C GLY A 245 -2.92 17.31 -1.26
N ILE A 246 -2.31 16.14 -1.03
CA ILE A 246 -1.25 15.58 -1.89
C ILE A 246 -1.78 15.22 -3.28
N VAL A 247 -2.98 14.62 -3.38
CA VAL A 247 -3.57 14.25 -4.68
C VAL A 247 -3.98 15.50 -5.48
N THR A 248 -4.48 16.55 -4.81
CA THR A 248 -5.08 17.72 -5.49
C THR A 248 -4.14 18.90 -5.78
N ARG A 249 -2.87 18.82 -5.37
CA ARG A 249 -1.84 19.85 -5.66
C ARG A 249 -1.33 19.82 -7.10
#